data_AF-A0A2S9GR50-F1
#
_entry.id   AF-A0A2S9GR50-F1
#
_cell.length_a   1.000
_cell.length_b   1.000
_cell.length_c   1.000
_cell.angle_alpha   90.00
_cell.angle_beta   90.00
_cell.angle_gamma   90.00
#
_symmetry.space_group_name_H-M   'P 1'
#
loop_
_entity.id
_entity.type
_entity.pdbx_description
1 polymer ?
#
loop_
_entity_poly.entity_id
_entity_poly.type
_entity_poly.pdbx_seq_one_letter_code
_entity_poly.pdbx_strand_id
1 'polypeptide(L)' 'EHHLFPDLPSNRLAQVSIRVRELCEKYDLPYNTGSFPAQYFRTQRTIHKLALPDGLMAAADAANSN' A
#
# COMPACT_ATOMS: atom_id res chain seq x y z
N GLU A 1 3.88 -5.54 9.43
CA GLU A 1 3.49 -6.58 10.42
C GLU A 1 4.32 -7.86 10.39
N HIS A 2 4.96 -8.26 9.28
CA HIS A 2 5.78 -9.49 9.25
C HIS A 2 7.11 -9.40 10.03
N HIS A 3 7.67 -8.20 10.23
CA HIS A 3 8.87 -8.00 11.07
C HIS A 3 8.59 -8.08 12.58
N LEU A 4 7.32 -8.00 12.99
CA LEU A 4 6.93 -8.00 14.40
C LEU A 4 6.65 -9.42 14.92
N PHE A 5 6.28 -10.34 14.03
CA PHE A 5 5.96 -11.74 14.35
C PHE A 5 6.51 -12.69 13.27
N PRO A 6 7.82 -12.95 13.25
CA PRO A 6 8.46 -13.76 12.20
C PRO A 6 8.00 -15.23 12.21
N ASP A 7 7.63 -15.76 13.37
CA ASP A 7 7.23 -17.17 13.54
C ASP A 7 5.71 -17.39 13.45
N LEU A 8 4.91 -16.32 13.28
CA LEU A 8 3.46 -16.43 13.28
C LEU A 8 2.94 -16.64 11.84
N PRO A 9 2.18 -17.71 11.57
CA PRO A 9 1.61 -17.91 10.25
C PRO A 9 0.60 -16.80 9.92
N SER A 10 0.55 -16.39 8.65
CA SER A 10 -0.20 -15.21 8.19
C SER A 10 -1.69 -15.25 8.53
N ASN A 11 -2.29 -16.43 8.64
CA ASN A 11 -3.70 -16.61 9.05
C ASN A 11 -3.98 -16.16 10.50
N ARG A 12 -2.98 -16.19 11.38
CA ARG A 12 -3.09 -15.77 12.78
C ARG A 12 -2.74 -14.29 12.99
N LEU A 13 -2.11 -13.64 12.01
CA LEU A 13 -1.83 -12.19 12.08
C LEU A 13 -3.11 -11.36 12.22
N ALA A 14 -4.25 -11.84 11.69
CA ALA A 14 -5.54 -11.18 11.83
C ALA A 14 -6.02 -11.07 13.29
N GLN A 15 -5.61 -11.99 14.18
CA GLN A 15 -5.95 -11.91 15.61
C GLN A 15 -5.03 -10.92 16.32
N VAL A 16 -3.78 -10.83 15.89
CA VAL A 16 -2.78 -9.94 16.49
C VAL A 16 -2.95 -8.50 16.01
N SER A 17 -3.49 -8.28 14.80
CA SER A 17 -3.74 -6.97 14.22
C SER A 17 -4.63 -6.08 15.10
N ILE A 18 -5.54 -6.66 15.88
CA ILE A 18 -6.40 -5.93 16.82
C ILE A 18 -5.55 -5.22 17.88
N ARG A 19 -4.66 -5.96 18.56
CA ARG A 19 -3.76 -5.40 19.59
C ARG A 19 -2.75 -4.40 18.99
N VAL A 20 -2.30 -4.65 17.76
CA VAL A 20 -1.39 -3.73 17.06
C VAL A 20 -2.11 -2.43 16.69
N ARG A 21 -3.39 -2.49 16.30
CA ARG A 21 -4.18 -1.30 15.99
C ARG A 21 -4.39 -0.42 17.22
N GLU A 22 -4.73 -1.01 18.37
CA GLU A 22 -4.83 -0.29 19.64
C GLU A 22 -3.50 0.41 20.01
N LEU A 23 -2.38 -0.25 19.75
CA LEU A 23 -1.05 0.34 19.96
C LEU A 23 -0.80 1.51 19.00
N CYS A 24 -1.15 1.35 17.72
CA CYS A 24 -1.03 2.42 16.74
C CYS A 24 -1.90 3.63 17.10
N GLU A 25 -3.14 3.42 17.54
CA GLU A 25 -4.02 4.49 18.02
C GLU A 25 -3.45 5.22 19.24
N LYS A 26 -2.90 4.47 20.20
CA LYS A 26 -2.25 5.05 21.39
C LYS A 26 -1.07 5.97 21.07
N TYR A 27 -0.32 5.65 20.02
CA TYR A 27 0.87 6.41 19.61
C TYR A 27 0.62 7.32 18.40
N ASP A 28 -0.63 7.54 18.01
CA ASP A 28 -1.03 8.35 16.85
C ASP A 28 -0.31 7.92 15.54
N LEU A 29 -0.10 6.61 15.39
CA LEU A 29 0.54 6.01 14.22
C LEU A 29 -0.52 5.57 13.21
N PRO A 30 -0.32 5.86 11.91
CA PRO A 30 -1.27 5.45 10.87
C PRO A 30 -1.26 3.93 10.70
N TYR A 31 -2.38 3.28 11.02
CA TYR A 31 -2.60 1.86 10.76
C TYR A 31 -3.25 1.67 9.37
N ASN A 32 -2.41 1.48 8.35
CA ASN A 32 -2.88 1.34 6.96
C ASN A 32 -3.61 0.02 6.74
N THR A 33 -4.94 0.10 6.60
CA THR A 33 -5.80 -1.03 6.19
C THR A 33 -6.56 -0.69 4.93
N GLY A 34 -6.76 -1.66 4.05
CA GLY A 34 -7.55 -1.47 2.83
C GLY A 34 -7.91 -2.80 2.18
N SER A 35 -8.87 -2.78 1.25
CA SER A 35 -9.25 -4.00 0.51
C SER A 35 -8.08 -4.49 -0.36
N PHE A 36 -7.91 -5.81 -0.42
CA PHE A 36 -6.86 -6.42 -1.23
C PHE A 36 -6.88 -5.97 -2.70
N PRO A 37 -8.04 -5.91 -3.39
CA PRO A 37 -8.08 -5.46 -4.78
C PRO A 37 -7.60 -4.01 -4.97
N ALA A 38 -7.92 -3.11 -4.03
CA ALA A 38 -7.51 -1.71 -4.13
C ALA A 38 -5.99 -1.56 -3.94
N GLN A 39 -5.39 -2.32 -3.02
CA GLN A 39 -3.94 -2.36 -2.82
C GLN A 39 -3.23 -2.93 -4.05
N TYR A 40 -3.75 -4.04 -4.58
CA TYR A 40 -3.20 -4.67 -5.79
C TYR A 40 -3.22 -3.71 -6.99
N PHE A 41 -4.35 -3.05 -7.24
CA PHE A 41 -4.46 -2.09 -8.35
C PHE A 41 -3.51 -0.91 -8.20
N ARG A 42 -3.29 -0.39 -6.97
CA ARG A 42 -2.30 0.66 -6.71
C ARG A 42 -0.89 0.22 -7.10
N THR A 43 -0.49 -0.98 -6.71
CA THR A 43 0.82 -1.55 -7.09
C THR A 43 0.94 -1.70 -8.60
N GLN A 44 -0.07 -2.28 -9.25
CA GLN A 44 -0.07 -2.44 -10.71
C GLN A 44 0.01 -1.09 -11.43
N ARG A 45 -0.75 -0.08 -10.98
CA ARG A 45 -0.69 1.28 -11.52
C ARG A 45 0.73 1.86 -11.42
N THR A 46 1.41 1.68 -10.30
CA THR A 46 2.80 2.14 -10.12
C THR A 46 3.76 1.41 -11.06
N ILE A 47 3.64 0.09 -11.17
CA ILE A 47 4.46 -0.71 -12.10
C ILE A 47 4.24 -0.23 -13.54
N HIS A 48 2.99 -0.07 -13.96
CA HIS A 48 2.67 0.41 -15.31
C HIS A 48 3.19 1.83 -15.54
N LYS A 49 3.10 2.72 -14.55
CA LYS A 49 3.64 4.08 -14.64
C LYS A 49 5.16 4.06 -14.85
N LEU A 50 5.89 3.24 -14.09
CA LEU A 50 7.35 3.15 -14.16
C LEU A 50 7.85 2.33 -15.36
N ALA A 51 7.02 1.44 -15.91
CA ALA A 51 7.35 0.66 -17.09
C ALA A 51 7.19 1.44 -18.40
N LEU A 52 6.46 2.57 -18.39
CA LEU A 52 6.31 3.43 -19.55
C LEU A 52 7.53 4.35 -19.68
N PRO A 53 8.06 4.57 -20.90
CA PRO A 53 9.15 5.51 -21.12
C PRO A 53 8.71 6.95 -20.80
N ASP A 54 9.58 7.73 -20.18
CA ASP A 54 9.31 9.09 -19.69
C ASP A 54 8.73 10.02 -20.77
N GLY A 55 9.04 9.79 -22.05
CA GLY A 55 8.48 10.55 -23.18
C GLY A 55 6.96 10.43 -23.33
N LEU A 56 6.36 9.31 -22.92
CA LEU A 56 4.91 9.13 -22.95
C LEU A 56 4.23 9.87 -21.78
N MET A 57 4.90 9.97 -20.63
CA MET A 57 4.44 10.75 -19.49
C MET A 57 4.49 12.26 -19.80
N ALA A 58 5.59 12.74 -20.41
CA ALA A 58 5.73 14.14 -20.82
C ALA A 58 4.65 14.57 -21.84
N ALA A 59 4.28 13.69 -22.78
CA ALA A 59 3.20 13.96 -23.74
C ALA A 59 1.81 14.00 -23.08
N ALA A 60 1.57 13.15 -22.07
CA ALA A 60 0.31 13.14 -21.32
C ALA A 60 0.16 14.37 -20.42
N ASP A 61 1.24 14.82 -19.78
CA ASP A 61 1.24 16.04 -18.96
C ASP A 61 1.04 17.30 -19.80
N ALA A 62 1.63 17.37 -21.01
CA ALA A 62 1.41 18.48 -21.95
C ALA A 62 -0.03 18.55 -22.51
N ALA A 63 -0.73 17.42 -22.61
CA ALA A 63 -2.13 17.37 -23.06
C ALA A 63 -3.13 17.82 -21.97
N ASN A 64 -2.72 17.86 -20.70
CA ASN A 64 -3.58 18.19 -19.56
C ASN A 64 -3.41 19.66 -19.08
N SER A 65 -2.63 20.48 -19.80
CA SER A 65 -2.47 21.92 -19.58
C SER A 65 -3.19 22.74 -20.66
N ASN A 66 -4.53 22.73 -20.66
CA ASN A 66 -5.36 23.60 -21.50
C ASN A 66 -6.49 24.21 -20.69
#